data_AF-A0A497ZUX0-F1
#
_entry.id   AF-A0A497ZUX0-F1
#
_cell.length_a   1.000
_cell.length_b   1.000
_cell.length_c   1.000
_cell.angle_alpha   90.00
_cell.angle_beta   90.00
_cell.angle_gamma   90.00
#
_symmetry.space_group_name_H-M   'P 1'
#
loop_
_entity.id
_entity.type
_entity.pdbx_description
1 polymer ?
#
loop_
_entity_poly.entity_id
_entity_poly.type
_entity_poly.pdbx_seq_one_letter_code
_entity_poly.pdbx_strand_id
1 'polypeptide(L)'
;MTQQLLKVTGGVDTHRDTHTAAAVDSVGRVLGSAQFEATTAGYSALLGWLRSFGTLVLVGVEGTGAYGAGLARHLRTAGVRLVEVDRPDRKARRWQGKSDPVDAEAAARTALAARRTGVPKDRDGQVEALRNLRVARRSAVTARADTQRQMKTLIVTATESVRARLRRLPVRELVATCAQAAPQLNQAGDPGTAVMIALRSLARRHQQLTTEITELDALIAPLVTAINPRLLAAKGIGPEVAGQLLVTAGDNPDRLRSEAAFAMLCGAAPLPASSGRTHRHRLNRGGDRQANSALWRIVITRMATDPDTRAYVERRTKDGLSKKEIIRCLKRYVARDVYVLLTQSDDLKLAA
;
A
#
# COMPACT_ATOMS: atom_id res chain seq x y z
N MET A 1 35.15 9.78 -37.41
CA MET A 1 34.79 10.39 -36.12
C MET A 1 33.38 9.93 -35.76
N THR A 2 33.24 8.93 -34.90
CA THR A 2 31.94 8.55 -34.35
C THR A 2 31.49 9.67 -33.43
N GLN A 3 30.50 10.46 -33.84
CA GLN A 3 29.85 11.44 -32.96
C GLN A 3 29.39 10.68 -31.71
N GLN A 4 30.02 10.97 -30.56
CA GLN A 4 29.56 10.44 -29.29
C GLN A 4 28.19 11.08 -29.02
N LEU A 5 27.12 10.32 -29.27
CA LEU A 5 25.76 10.75 -28.98
C LEU A 5 25.67 11.13 -27.50
N LEU A 6 25.17 12.33 -27.24
CA LEU A 6 24.99 12.88 -25.90
C LEU A 6 24.19 11.91 -25.03
N LYS A 7 24.67 11.60 -23.82
CA LYS A 7 23.91 10.77 -22.86
C LYS A 7 22.87 11.64 -22.17
N VAL A 8 21.62 11.20 -22.19
CA VAL A 8 20.46 11.94 -21.67
C VAL A 8 19.83 11.20 -20.50
N THR A 9 19.58 11.93 -19.41
CA THR A 9 18.73 11.47 -18.30
C THR A 9 17.44 12.29 -18.28
N GLY A 10 16.30 11.60 -18.27
CA GLY A 10 14.99 12.23 -18.14
C GLY A 10 14.54 12.33 -16.68
N GLY A 11 13.75 13.34 -16.37
CA GLY A 11 13.00 13.47 -15.11
C GLY A 11 11.55 13.82 -15.41
N VAL A 12 10.61 13.22 -14.69
CA VAL A 12 9.18 13.43 -14.92
C VAL A 12 8.44 13.67 -13.61
N ASP A 13 7.77 14.82 -13.54
CA ASP A 13 6.75 15.10 -12.55
C ASP A 13 5.38 14.71 -13.11
N THR A 14 4.58 13.97 -12.32
CA THR A 14 3.36 13.32 -12.82
C THR A 14 2.11 13.89 -12.17
N HIS A 15 1.19 14.37 -13.00
CA HIS A 15 -0.14 14.81 -12.63
C HIS A 15 -1.22 13.95 -13.29
N ARG A 16 -2.47 14.20 -12.91
CA ARG A 16 -3.63 13.40 -13.34
C ARG A 16 -3.76 13.33 -14.86
N ASP A 17 -3.73 14.49 -15.51
CA ASP A 17 -4.06 14.63 -16.93
C ASP A 17 -2.82 14.90 -17.79
N THR A 18 -1.74 15.40 -17.19
CA THR A 18 -0.48 15.72 -17.88
C THR A 18 0.75 15.30 -17.08
N HIS A 19 1.87 15.15 -17.78
CA HIS A 19 3.18 14.87 -17.23
C HIS A 19 4.17 15.92 -17.73
N THR A 20 4.95 16.48 -16.82
CA THR A 20 6.00 17.44 -17.17
C THR A 20 7.32 16.72 -17.14
N ALA A 21 8.04 16.74 -18.27
CA ALA A 21 9.32 16.10 -18.42
C ALA A 21 10.45 17.14 -18.57
N ALA A 22 11.63 16.79 -18.08
CA ALA A 22 12.87 17.51 -18.29
C ALA A 22 13.97 16.56 -18.75
N ALA A 23 14.83 17.03 -19.64
CA ALA A 23 16.01 16.30 -20.12
C ALA A 23 17.28 16.98 -19.61
N VAL A 24 18.21 16.19 -19.07
CA VAL A 24 19.53 16.66 -18.66
C VAL A 24 20.64 15.81 -19.28
N ASP A 25 21.81 16.41 -19.53
CA ASP A 25 23.00 15.69 -19.98
C ASP A 25 23.75 14.97 -18.82
N SER A 26 24.90 14.37 -19.13
CA SER A 26 25.72 13.63 -18.16
C SER A 26 26.32 14.50 -17.04
N VAL A 27 26.41 15.81 -17.21
CA VAL A 27 26.87 16.75 -16.16
C VAL A 27 25.69 17.44 -15.46
N GLY A 28 24.46 17.10 -15.83
CA GLY A 28 23.24 17.68 -15.29
C GLY A 28 22.89 19.05 -15.88
N ARG A 29 23.41 19.42 -17.06
CA ARG A 29 22.93 20.61 -17.77
C ARG A 29 21.54 20.32 -18.33
N VAL A 30 20.61 21.26 -18.19
CA VAL A 30 19.26 21.13 -18.74
C VAL A 30 19.31 21.32 -20.26
N LEU A 31 18.72 20.37 -20.98
CA LEU A 31 18.60 20.36 -22.44
C LEU A 31 17.23 20.87 -22.89
N GLY A 32 16.21 20.67 -22.07
CA GLY A 32 14.87 21.19 -22.29
C GLY A 32 13.86 20.66 -21.27
N SER A 33 12.67 21.26 -21.27
CA SER A 33 11.49 20.79 -20.54
C SER A 33 10.24 20.92 -21.42
N ALA A 34 9.29 20.01 -21.26
CA ALA A 34 8.06 19.97 -22.03
C ALA A 34 6.94 19.24 -21.26
N GLN A 35 5.69 19.55 -21.60
CA GLN A 35 4.51 18.91 -21.03
C GLN A 35 3.84 17.98 -22.05
N PHE A 36 3.34 16.85 -21.57
CA PHE A 36 2.70 15.82 -22.38
C PHE A 36 1.40 15.35 -21.72
N GLU A 37 0.42 14.96 -22.52
CA GLU A 37 -0.81 14.34 -22.04
C GLU A 37 -0.54 13.00 -21.36
N ALA A 38 -1.29 12.68 -20.30
CA ALA A 38 -1.22 11.42 -19.57
C ALA A 38 -1.97 10.28 -20.31
N THR A 39 -1.64 10.10 -21.59
CA THR A 39 -2.25 9.11 -22.49
C THR A 39 -1.18 8.28 -23.20
N THR A 40 -1.55 7.15 -23.80
CA THR A 40 -0.60 6.31 -24.57
C THR A 40 0.15 7.12 -25.65
N ALA A 41 -0.56 7.98 -26.38
CA ALA A 41 0.03 8.86 -27.38
C ALA A 41 0.99 9.88 -26.74
N GLY A 42 0.59 10.50 -25.63
CA GLY A 42 1.45 11.41 -24.88
C GLY A 42 2.70 10.75 -24.30
N TYR A 43 2.62 9.50 -23.84
CA TYR A 43 3.78 8.73 -23.38
C TYR A 43 4.77 8.44 -24.52
N SER A 44 4.26 8.11 -25.71
CA SER A 44 5.09 7.90 -26.90
C SER A 44 5.75 9.20 -27.35
N ALA A 45 5.02 10.32 -27.33
CA ALA A 45 5.55 11.65 -27.63
C ALA A 45 6.64 12.06 -26.63
N LEU A 46 6.41 11.86 -25.33
CA LEU A 46 7.38 12.12 -24.26
C LEU A 46 8.67 11.33 -24.48
N LEU A 47 8.55 10.02 -24.75
CA LEU A 47 9.71 9.17 -25.00
C LEU A 47 10.47 9.58 -26.27
N GLY A 48 9.75 9.90 -27.36
CA GLY A 48 10.34 10.43 -28.58
C GLY A 48 11.11 11.72 -28.34
N TRP A 49 10.52 12.65 -27.57
CA TRP A 49 11.12 13.92 -27.19
C TRP A 49 12.38 13.74 -26.32
N LEU A 50 12.38 12.82 -25.35
CA LEU A 50 13.60 12.52 -24.58
C LEU A 50 14.71 11.96 -25.46
N ARG A 51 14.37 11.09 -26.43
CA ARG A 51 15.31 10.48 -27.38
C ARG A 51 15.83 11.46 -28.43
N SER A 52 15.13 12.55 -28.73
CA SER A 52 15.61 13.53 -29.71
C SER A 52 16.83 14.33 -29.23
N PHE A 53 17.11 14.36 -27.92
CA PHE A 53 18.30 15.02 -27.37
C PHE A 53 19.56 14.14 -27.40
N GLY A 54 19.43 12.83 -27.64
CA GLY A 54 20.56 11.90 -27.65
C GLY A 54 20.20 10.51 -27.10
N THR A 55 21.21 9.78 -26.63
CA THR A 55 21.05 8.44 -26.08
C THR A 55 20.43 8.50 -24.68
N LEU A 56 19.13 8.19 -24.58
CA LEU A 56 18.42 8.12 -23.31
C LEU A 56 18.93 6.94 -22.46
N VAL A 57 19.55 7.22 -21.32
CA VAL A 57 20.16 6.20 -20.45
C VAL A 57 19.34 5.87 -19.21
N LEU A 58 18.51 6.82 -18.74
CA LEU A 58 17.77 6.70 -17.50
C LEU A 58 16.60 7.69 -17.47
N VAL A 59 15.48 7.30 -16.88
CA VAL A 59 14.39 8.23 -16.53
C VAL A 59 14.09 8.12 -15.04
N GLY A 60 14.01 9.26 -14.36
CA GLY A 60 13.45 9.38 -13.02
C GLY A 60 11.98 9.80 -13.09
N VAL A 61 11.08 9.02 -12.52
CA VAL A 61 9.65 9.35 -12.50
C VAL A 61 9.15 9.48 -11.07
N GLU A 62 8.50 10.60 -10.76
CA GLU A 62 7.80 10.75 -9.49
C GLU A 62 6.48 9.98 -9.54
N GLY A 63 6.14 9.25 -8.47
CA GLY A 63 4.79 8.69 -8.32
C GLY A 63 4.48 7.58 -9.32
N THR A 64 5.45 6.70 -9.61
CA THR A 64 5.27 5.54 -10.50
C THR A 64 4.15 4.59 -10.05
N GLY A 65 3.76 4.69 -8.78
CA GLY A 65 2.64 3.97 -8.22
C GLY A 65 1.27 4.67 -8.24
N ALA A 66 1.18 5.86 -8.83
CA ALA A 66 -0.01 6.69 -8.89
C ALA A 66 -0.17 7.26 -10.31
N TYR A 67 -0.09 8.58 -10.49
CA TYR A 67 -0.26 9.23 -11.80
C TYR A 67 0.81 8.79 -12.82
N GLY A 68 2.03 8.48 -12.37
CA GLY A 68 3.10 7.99 -13.25
C GLY A 68 2.98 6.52 -13.66
N ALA A 69 1.95 5.78 -13.24
CA ALA A 69 1.85 4.35 -13.49
C ALA A 69 1.75 3.98 -14.98
N GLY A 70 0.99 4.76 -15.76
CA GLY A 70 0.86 4.55 -17.20
C GLY A 70 2.18 4.78 -17.93
N LEU A 71 2.86 5.90 -17.63
CA LEU A 71 4.16 6.22 -18.20
C LEU A 71 5.23 5.20 -17.82
N ALA A 72 5.30 4.79 -16.55
CA ALA A 72 6.26 3.80 -16.08
C ALA A 72 6.15 2.48 -16.86
N ARG A 73 4.91 2.01 -17.11
CA ARG A 73 4.66 0.83 -17.94
C ARG A 73 5.14 1.02 -19.38
N HIS A 74 4.78 2.15 -19.99
CA HIS A 74 5.18 2.47 -21.37
C HIS A 74 6.71 2.49 -21.53
N LEU A 75 7.42 3.17 -20.61
CA LEU A 75 8.88 3.24 -20.61
C LEU A 75 9.53 1.86 -20.43
N ARG A 76 8.98 1.03 -19.53
CA ARG A 76 9.48 -0.35 -19.32
C ARG A 76 9.30 -1.21 -20.56
N THR A 77 8.11 -1.19 -21.19
CA THR A 77 7.86 -1.92 -22.45
C THR A 77 8.82 -1.47 -23.57
N ALA A 78 9.20 -0.18 -23.58
CA ALA A 78 10.16 0.36 -24.52
C ALA A 78 11.65 0.10 -24.17
N GLY A 79 11.92 -0.72 -23.14
CA GLY A 79 13.28 -1.08 -22.71
C GLY A 79 14.05 0.04 -22.02
N VAL A 80 13.37 1.09 -21.55
CA VAL A 80 14.01 2.24 -20.91
C VAL A 80 14.27 1.94 -19.43
N ARG A 81 15.51 2.18 -18.98
CA ARG A 81 15.86 2.08 -17.56
C ARG A 81 15.14 3.17 -16.77
N LEU A 82 14.43 2.76 -15.72
CA LEU A 82 13.56 3.61 -14.92
C LEU A 82 13.93 3.54 -13.43
N VAL A 83 13.89 4.69 -12.76
CA VAL A 83 13.94 4.78 -11.30
C VAL A 83 12.76 5.61 -10.78
N GLU A 84 12.19 5.20 -9.65
CA GLU A 84 11.28 6.03 -8.89
C GLU A 84 12.11 7.04 -8.09
N VAL A 85 11.76 8.31 -8.23
CA VAL A 85 12.36 9.40 -7.47
C VAL A 85 11.42 9.82 -6.34
N ASP A 86 11.94 9.88 -5.12
CA ASP A 86 11.21 10.41 -3.99
C ASP A 86 11.02 11.93 -4.13
N ARG A 87 9.85 12.44 -3.70
CA ARG A 87 9.56 13.87 -3.62
C ARG A 87 10.69 14.62 -2.90
N PRO A 88 11.19 15.74 -3.45
CA PRO A 88 12.24 16.53 -2.82
C PRO A 88 11.84 16.99 -1.40
N ASP A 89 12.85 17.16 -0.56
CA ASP A 89 12.71 17.57 0.84
C ASP A 89 11.89 18.87 0.92
N ARG A 90 10.85 18.89 1.76
CA ARG A 90 9.98 20.06 1.99
C ARG A 90 10.78 21.31 2.35
N LYS A 91 11.98 21.18 2.92
CA LYS A 91 12.86 22.31 3.23
C LYS A 91 13.51 22.91 1.99
N ALA A 92 13.93 22.10 1.02
CA ALA A 92 14.48 22.58 -0.26
C ALA A 92 13.42 23.28 -1.12
N ARG A 93 12.19 22.74 -1.14
CA ARG A 93 11.03 23.31 -1.87
C ARG A 93 10.64 24.72 -1.45
N ARG A 94 10.90 25.13 -0.20
CA ARG A 94 10.55 26.49 0.27
C ARG A 94 11.42 27.59 -0.32
N TRP A 95 12.64 27.26 -0.76
CA TRP A 95 13.62 28.24 -1.25
C TRP A 95 13.58 28.42 -2.77
N GLN A 96 13.05 27.45 -3.51
CA GLN A 96 13.10 27.42 -4.99
C GLN A 96 11.79 27.82 -5.68
N GLY A 97 10.68 27.94 -4.94
CA GLY A 97 9.34 28.09 -5.53
C GLY A 97 8.79 26.76 -6.07
N LYS A 98 7.51 26.75 -6.47
CA LYS A 98 6.82 25.56 -6.99
C LYS A 98 6.48 25.77 -8.46
N SER A 99 7.07 24.99 -9.35
CA SER A 99 6.62 24.87 -10.74
C SER A 99 6.92 23.47 -11.25
N ASP A 100 6.05 22.93 -12.09
CA ASP A 100 6.17 21.57 -12.61
C ASP A 100 7.48 21.33 -13.39
N PRO A 101 8.01 22.29 -14.19
CA PRO A 101 9.32 22.12 -14.83
C PRO A 101 10.47 21.98 -13.83
N VAL A 102 10.45 22.73 -12.73
CA VAL A 102 11.48 22.66 -11.69
C VAL A 102 11.43 21.31 -10.97
N ASP A 103 10.24 20.78 -10.69
CA ASP A 103 10.09 19.44 -10.10
C ASP A 103 10.56 18.34 -11.08
N ALA A 104 10.28 18.47 -12.38
CA ALA A 104 10.78 17.54 -13.41
C ALA A 104 12.31 17.57 -13.57
N GLU A 105 12.93 18.75 -13.56
CA GLU A 105 14.38 18.89 -13.57
C GLU A 105 15.04 18.32 -12.30
N ALA A 106 14.43 18.56 -11.14
CA ALA A 106 14.88 17.99 -9.88
C ALA A 106 14.80 16.46 -9.89
N ALA A 107 13.75 15.89 -10.48
CA ALA A 107 13.62 14.45 -10.72
C ALA A 107 14.77 13.92 -11.60
N ALA A 108 15.08 14.61 -12.71
CA ALA A 108 16.14 14.21 -13.64
C ALA A 108 17.51 14.18 -12.95
N ARG A 109 17.83 15.25 -12.20
CA ARG A 109 19.08 15.36 -11.43
C ARG A 109 19.19 14.33 -10.32
N THR A 110 18.07 14.04 -9.65
CA THR A 110 18.02 13.03 -8.59
C THR A 110 18.28 11.62 -9.15
N ALA A 111 17.69 11.31 -10.30
CA ALA A 111 17.94 10.07 -11.03
C ALA A 111 19.40 9.96 -11.48
N LEU A 112 19.94 11.01 -12.11
CA LEU A 112 21.34 11.07 -12.56
C LEU A 112 22.33 10.84 -11.40
N ALA A 113 22.06 11.46 -10.24
CA ALA A 113 22.90 11.32 -9.05
C ALA A 113 22.70 9.99 -8.29
N ALA A 114 21.74 9.16 -8.70
CA ALA A 114 21.32 7.93 -8.02
C ALA A 114 20.99 8.12 -6.52
N ARG A 115 20.56 9.33 -6.12
CA ARG A 115 20.26 9.66 -4.72
C ARG A 115 18.79 9.43 -4.42
N ARG A 116 18.46 8.68 -3.35
CA ARG A 116 17.07 8.38 -2.96
C ARG A 116 16.22 7.88 -4.14
N THR A 117 16.80 6.96 -4.91
CA THR A 117 16.14 6.30 -6.02
C THR A 117 15.77 4.87 -5.64
N GLY A 118 14.64 4.38 -6.14
CA GLY A 118 14.21 3.00 -6.03
C GLY A 118 13.91 2.41 -7.40
N VAL A 119 14.03 1.08 -7.53
CA VAL A 119 13.42 0.40 -8.69
C VAL A 119 11.91 0.40 -8.45
N PRO A 120 11.09 0.94 -9.38
CA PRO A 120 9.64 0.93 -9.26
C PRO A 120 9.09 -0.48 -9.11
N LYS A 121 7.91 -0.60 -8.49
CA LYS A 121 7.17 -1.87 -8.52
C LYS A 121 6.75 -2.18 -9.94
N ASP A 122 6.84 -3.45 -10.29
CA ASP A 122 6.13 -3.99 -11.44
C ASP A 122 4.63 -4.04 -11.11
N ARG A 123 3.80 -3.75 -12.12
CA ARG A 123 2.37 -3.41 -11.97
C ARG A 123 1.54 -3.90 -13.16
N ASP A 124 1.91 -5.07 -13.61
CA ASP A 124 1.46 -5.72 -14.84
C ASP A 124 1.24 -7.22 -14.63
N GLY A 125 1.58 -7.75 -13.45
CA GLY A 125 1.41 -9.15 -13.09
C GLY A 125 0.24 -9.43 -12.14
N GLN A 126 0.26 -10.65 -11.58
CA GLN A 126 -0.78 -11.14 -10.69
C GLN A 126 -0.85 -10.35 -9.37
N VAL A 127 0.25 -9.75 -8.89
CA VAL A 127 0.24 -8.92 -7.68
C VAL A 127 -0.53 -7.62 -7.90
N GLU A 128 -0.50 -7.05 -9.10
CA GLU A 128 -1.32 -5.88 -9.44
C GLU A 128 -2.81 -6.23 -9.53
N ALA A 129 -3.15 -7.38 -10.11
CA ALA A 129 -4.53 -7.89 -10.09
C ALA A 129 -5.03 -8.08 -8.64
N LEU A 130 -4.20 -8.69 -7.79
CA LEU A 130 -4.47 -8.84 -6.36
C LEU A 130 -4.62 -7.49 -5.66
N ARG A 131 -3.78 -6.49 -5.98
CA ARG A 131 -3.89 -5.13 -5.44
C ARG A 131 -5.25 -4.52 -5.74
N ASN A 132 -5.74 -4.64 -6.98
CA ASN A 132 -7.03 -4.10 -7.40
C ASN A 132 -8.19 -4.72 -6.62
N LEU A 133 -8.22 -6.06 -6.52
CA LEU A 133 -9.24 -6.77 -5.73
C LEU A 133 -9.20 -6.37 -4.25
N ARG A 134 -8.00 -6.24 -3.67
CA ARG A 134 -7.84 -5.83 -2.27
C ARG A 134 -8.29 -4.39 -2.01
N VAL A 135 -8.16 -3.47 -2.98
CA VAL A 135 -8.70 -2.11 -2.87
C VAL A 135 -10.22 -2.14 -2.74
N ALA A 136 -10.92 -2.85 -3.63
CA ALA A 136 -12.37 -3.01 -3.57
C ALA A 136 -12.80 -3.65 -2.25
N ARG A 137 -12.16 -4.78 -1.88
CA ARG A 137 -12.49 -5.52 -0.66
C ARG A 137 -12.33 -4.66 0.58
N ARG A 138 -11.22 -3.92 0.69
CA ARG A 138 -10.96 -3.06 1.84
C ARG A 138 -12.00 -1.96 1.94
N SER A 139 -12.41 -1.36 0.82
CA SER A 139 -13.50 -0.40 0.76
C SER A 139 -14.78 -0.99 1.33
N ALA A 140 -15.18 -2.19 0.87
CA ALA A 140 -16.38 -2.87 1.33
C ALA A 140 -16.33 -3.21 2.83
N VAL A 141 -15.17 -3.69 3.34
CA VAL A 141 -14.98 -3.97 4.77
C VAL A 141 -15.15 -2.70 5.62
N THR A 142 -14.55 -1.58 5.20
CA THR A 142 -14.70 -0.30 5.90
C THR A 142 -16.15 0.17 5.86
N ALA A 143 -16.77 0.20 4.69
CA ALA A 143 -18.17 0.60 4.54
C ALA A 143 -19.12 -0.26 5.38
N ARG A 144 -18.87 -1.58 5.48
CA ARG A 144 -19.68 -2.49 6.30
C ARG A 144 -19.56 -2.17 7.78
N ALA A 145 -18.33 -1.96 8.25
CA ALA A 145 -18.08 -1.57 9.63
C ALA A 145 -18.71 -0.21 9.96
N ASP A 146 -18.66 0.75 9.04
CA ASP A 146 -19.26 2.07 9.19
C ASP A 146 -20.79 1.99 9.25
N THR A 147 -21.39 1.20 8.38
CA THR A 147 -22.82 0.89 8.38
C THR A 147 -23.25 0.27 9.71
N GLN A 148 -22.49 -0.70 10.24
CA GLN A 148 -22.75 -1.29 11.54
C GLN A 148 -22.67 -0.25 12.68
N ARG A 149 -21.70 0.67 12.63
CA ARG A 149 -21.60 1.76 13.62
C ARG A 149 -22.80 2.68 13.55
N GLN A 150 -23.21 3.10 12.34
CA GLN A 150 -24.38 3.95 12.13
C GLN A 150 -25.67 3.30 12.67
N MET A 151 -25.87 1.99 12.43
CA MET A 151 -27.00 1.26 13.01
C MET A 151 -27.00 1.32 14.53
N LYS A 152 -25.85 1.05 15.17
CA LYS A 152 -25.72 1.13 16.64
C LYS A 152 -26.01 2.53 17.16
N THR A 153 -25.52 3.57 16.48
CA THR A 153 -25.77 4.97 16.85
C THR A 153 -27.25 5.32 16.76
N LEU A 154 -27.94 4.94 15.68
CA LEU A 154 -29.39 5.18 15.54
C LEU A 154 -30.21 4.50 16.64
N ILE A 155 -29.82 3.28 17.04
CA ILE A 155 -30.50 2.55 18.13
C ILE A 155 -30.35 3.27 19.48
N VAL A 156 -29.24 3.97 19.72
CA VAL A 156 -29.02 4.71 20.98
C VAL A 156 -30.01 5.86 21.13
N THR A 157 -30.34 6.55 20.03
CA THR A 157 -31.23 7.73 20.02
C THR A 157 -32.67 7.40 19.59
N ALA A 158 -32.99 6.13 19.34
CA ALA A 158 -34.33 5.69 18.97
C ALA A 158 -35.32 5.83 20.14
N THR A 159 -36.63 5.86 19.81
CA THR A 159 -37.70 5.75 20.82
C THR A 159 -37.56 4.45 21.63
N GLU A 160 -38.00 4.45 22.89
CA GLU A 160 -37.80 3.29 23.78
C GLU A 160 -38.46 2.01 23.23
N SER A 161 -39.60 2.13 22.54
CA SER A 161 -40.27 1.01 21.88
C SER A 161 -39.40 0.31 20.84
N VAL A 162 -38.59 1.07 20.08
CA VAL A 162 -37.63 0.53 19.10
C VAL A 162 -36.35 0.09 19.80
N ARG A 163 -35.79 0.93 20.68
CA ARG A 163 -34.52 0.69 21.34
C ARG A 163 -34.54 -0.56 22.21
N ALA A 164 -35.59 -0.78 23.00
CA ALA A 164 -35.72 -1.94 23.89
C ALA A 164 -35.62 -3.26 23.12
N ARG A 165 -36.24 -3.33 21.93
CA ARG A 165 -36.25 -4.51 21.04
C ARG A 165 -34.89 -4.82 20.43
N LEU A 166 -34.09 -3.81 20.14
CA LEU A 166 -32.87 -3.97 19.32
C LEU A 166 -31.57 -3.94 20.12
N ARG A 167 -31.51 -3.23 21.26
CA ARG A 167 -30.24 -2.91 21.96
C ARG A 167 -29.44 -4.12 22.46
N ARG A 168 -30.09 -5.27 22.66
CA ARG A 168 -29.46 -6.51 23.15
C ARG A 168 -29.15 -7.52 22.04
N LEU A 169 -29.59 -7.26 20.81
CA LEU A 169 -29.39 -8.20 19.72
C LEU A 169 -27.90 -8.27 19.33
N PRO A 170 -27.34 -9.47 19.15
CA PRO A 170 -26.02 -9.62 18.54
C PRO A 170 -26.06 -9.09 17.11
N VAL A 171 -24.92 -8.62 16.60
CA VAL A 171 -24.83 -7.93 15.30
C VAL A 171 -25.50 -8.70 14.17
N ARG A 172 -25.30 -10.03 14.10
CA ARG A 172 -25.89 -10.87 13.06
C ARG A 172 -27.42 -10.83 13.09
N GLU A 173 -28.00 -11.02 14.26
CA GLU A 173 -29.47 -10.99 14.45
C GLU A 173 -30.03 -9.58 14.27
N LEU A 174 -29.31 -8.56 14.73
CA LEU A 174 -29.69 -7.16 14.54
C LEU A 174 -29.81 -6.82 13.05
N VAL A 175 -28.79 -7.18 12.25
CA VAL A 175 -28.79 -6.95 10.80
C VAL A 175 -29.93 -7.72 10.15
N ALA A 176 -30.11 -9.00 10.47
CA ALA A 176 -31.20 -9.80 9.90
C ALA A 176 -32.58 -9.21 10.23
N THR A 177 -32.83 -8.89 11.50
CA THR A 177 -34.09 -8.31 11.99
C THR A 177 -34.41 -7.00 11.29
N CYS A 178 -33.44 -6.08 11.23
CA CYS A 178 -33.65 -4.78 10.60
C CYS A 178 -33.82 -4.90 9.08
N ALA A 179 -33.08 -5.78 8.40
CA ALA A 179 -33.18 -5.94 6.94
C ALA A 179 -34.54 -6.50 6.48
N GLN A 180 -35.16 -7.34 7.32
CA GLN A 180 -36.47 -7.95 7.10
C GLN A 180 -37.64 -7.10 7.61
N ALA A 181 -37.37 -6.01 8.34
CA ALA A 181 -38.42 -5.15 8.86
C ALA A 181 -39.29 -4.56 7.74
N ALA A 182 -40.60 -4.46 7.98
CA ALA A 182 -41.58 -3.88 7.06
C ALA A 182 -42.23 -2.63 7.70
N PRO A 183 -41.49 -1.53 7.90
CA PRO A 183 -42.07 -0.28 8.42
C PRO A 183 -43.05 0.33 7.42
N GLN A 184 -44.06 1.03 7.93
CA GLN A 184 -45.09 1.72 7.15
C GLN A 184 -44.52 2.99 6.52
N LEU A 185 -44.16 2.93 5.23
CA LEU A 185 -43.45 4.03 4.55
C LEU A 185 -44.25 5.34 4.49
N ASN A 186 -45.58 5.25 4.47
CA ASN A 186 -46.48 6.40 4.52
C ASN A 186 -46.47 7.14 5.88
N GLN A 187 -45.87 6.55 6.92
CA GLN A 187 -45.73 7.15 8.24
C GLN A 187 -44.27 7.56 8.54
N ALA A 188 -43.47 7.88 7.52
CA ALA A 188 -42.07 8.27 7.70
C ALA A 188 -41.87 9.54 8.57
N GLY A 189 -42.93 10.31 8.83
CA GLY A 189 -42.90 11.44 9.76
C GLY A 189 -42.87 11.06 11.24
N ASP A 190 -43.27 9.82 11.59
CA ASP A 190 -43.15 9.29 12.95
C ASP A 190 -41.69 8.89 13.25
N PRO A 191 -41.04 9.40 14.31
CA PRO A 191 -39.64 9.10 14.61
C PRO A 191 -39.32 7.60 14.77
N GLY A 192 -40.25 6.81 15.34
CA GLY A 192 -40.06 5.37 15.50
C GLY A 192 -40.01 4.65 14.14
N THR A 193 -40.96 4.99 13.27
CA THR A 193 -41.06 4.49 11.90
C THR A 193 -39.88 4.95 11.05
N ALA A 194 -39.48 6.22 11.15
CA ALA A 194 -38.34 6.79 10.44
C ALA A 194 -37.03 6.05 10.79
N VAL A 195 -36.78 5.80 12.08
CA VAL A 195 -35.61 5.02 12.53
C VAL A 195 -35.64 3.61 11.97
N MET A 196 -36.79 2.93 11.97
CA MET A 196 -36.89 1.57 11.41
C MET A 196 -36.66 1.54 9.89
N ILE A 197 -37.12 2.56 9.15
CA ILE A 197 -36.82 2.72 7.72
C ILE A 197 -35.31 2.88 7.51
N ALA A 198 -34.67 3.77 8.26
CA ALA A 198 -33.23 4.00 8.18
C ALA A 198 -32.42 2.74 8.53
N LEU A 199 -32.79 2.04 9.61
CA LEU A 199 -32.17 0.78 10.02
C LEU A 199 -32.32 -0.31 8.98
N ARG A 200 -33.48 -0.43 8.31
CA ARG A 200 -33.68 -1.38 7.21
C ARG A 200 -32.74 -1.09 6.04
N SER A 201 -32.59 0.17 5.65
CA SER A 201 -31.69 0.59 4.57
C SER A 201 -30.23 0.23 4.90
N LEU A 202 -29.76 0.59 6.09
CA LEU A 202 -28.40 0.27 6.56
C LEU A 202 -28.18 -1.23 6.68
N ALA A 203 -29.14 -1.99 7.21
CA ALA A 203 -29.01 -3.44 7.35
C ALA A 203 -28.89 -4.15 5.99
N ARG A 204 -29.67 -3.72 4.98
CA ARG A 204 -29.56 -4.23 3.61
C ARG A 204 -28.22 -3.89 2.98
N ARG A 205 -27.73 -2.66 3.16
CA ARG A 205 -26.37 -2.28 2.73
C ARG A 205 -25.30 -3.15 3.41
N HIS A 206 -25.43 -3.41 4.71
CA HIS A 206 -24.51 -4.30 5.43
C HIS A 206 -24.51 -5.72 4.85
N GLN A 207 -25.68 -6.27 4.48
CA GLN A 207 -25.79 -7.57 3.83
C GLN A 207 -25.12 -7.57 2.46
N GLN A 208 -25.42 -6.59 1.61
CA GLN A 208 -24.80 -6.45 0.29
C GLN A 208 -23.27 -6.37 0.38
N LEU A 209 -22.74 -5.53 1.28
CA LEU A 209 -21.30 -5.43 1.50
C LEU A 209 -20.70 -6.73 2.05
N THR A 210 -21.47 -7.52 2.80
CA THR A 210 -21.01 -8.85 3.25
C THR A 210 -20.87 -9.80 2.08
N THR A 211 -21.85 -9.83 1.17
CA THR A 211 -21.78 -10.61 -0.07
C THR A 211 -20.60 -10.20 -0.92
N GLU A 212 -20.42 -8.89 -1.17
CA GLU A 212 -19.30 -8.35 -1.94
C GLU A 212 -17.93 -8.75 -1.34
N ILE A 213 -17.78 -8.68 -0.01
CA ILE A 213 -16.55 -9.12 0.67
C ILE A 213 -16.30 -10.61 0.45
N THR A 214 -17.34 -11.45 0.55
CA THR A 214 -17.23 -12.90 0.35
C THR A 214 -16.84 -13.24 -1.09
N GLU A 215 -17.46 -12.58 -2.08
CA GLU A 215 -17.13 -12.75 -3.49
C GLU A 215 -15.68 -12.35 -3.78
N LEU A 216 -15.22 -11.21 -3.24
CA LEU A 216 -13.84 -10.76 -3.40
C LEU A 216 -12.85 -11.67 -2.66
N ASP A 217 -13.21 -12.21 -1.49
CA ASP A 217 -12.39 -13.21 -0.77
C ASP A 217 -12.23 -14.50 -1.59
N ALA A 218 -13.27 -14.94 -2.29
CA ALA A 218 -13.23 -16.11 -3.16
C ALA A 218 -12.30 -15.92 -4.37
N LEU A 219 -12.07 -14.69 -4.82
CA LEU A 219 -11.09 -14.37 -5.86
C LEU A 219 -9.68 -14.18 -5.29
N ILE A 220 -9.55 -13.53 -4.14
CA ILE A 220 -8.26 -13.20 -3.51
C ILE A 220 -7.54 -14.46 -3.02
N ALA A 221 -8.24 -15.39 -2.36
CA ALA A 221 -7.58 -16.52 -1.73
C ALA A 221 -6.86 -17.45 -2.74
N PRO A 222 -7.49 -17.89 -3.85
CA PRO A 222 -6.80 -18.68 -4.87
C PRO A 222 -5.63 -17.93 -5.52
N LEU A 223 -5.79 -16.62 -5.76
CA LEU A 223 -4.73 -15.81 -6.38
C LEU A 223 -3.50 -15.70 -5.47
N VAL A 224 -3.69 -15.51 -4.17
CA VAL A 224 -2.59 -15.51 -3.19
C VAL A 224 -1.91 -16.88 -3.14
N THR A 225 -2.67 -17.97 -3.15
CA THR A 225 -2.13 -19.34 -3.20
C THR A 225 -1.29 -19.56 -4.46
N ALA A 226 -1.75 -19.08 -5.61
CA ALA A 226 -1.02 -19.20 -6.87
C ALA A 226 0.27 -18.38 -6.88
N ILE A 227 0.26 -17.16 -6.34
CA ILE A 227 1.44 -16.28 -6.32
C ILE A 227 2.50 -16.80 -5.34
N ASN A 228 2.10 -17.16 -4.11
CA ASN A 228 3.05 -17.58 -3.09
C ASN A 228 2.38 -18.47 -2.01
N PRO A 229 2.34 -19.80 -2.20
CA PRO A 229 1.73 -20.72 -1.24
C PRO A 229 2.53 -20.81 0.08
N ARG A 230 3.84 -20.54 0.05
CA ARG A 230 4.71 -20.57 1.23
C ARG A 230 4.33 -19.50 2.26
N LEU A 231 3.85 -18.33 1.81
CA LEU A 231 3.31 -17.33 2.72
C LEU A 231 2.12 -17.87 3.50
N LEU A 232 1.20 -18.60 2.87
CA LEU A 232 0.02 -19.16 3.54
C LEU A 232 0.36 -20.33 4.47
N ALA A 233 1.43 -21.08 4.18
CA ALA A 233 1.93 -22.13 5.06
C ALA A 233 2.52 -21.57 6.38
N ALA A 234 2.93 -20.29 6.40
CA ALA A 234 3.53 -19.68 7.58
C ALA A 234 2.48 -19.33 8.65
N LYS A 235 2.81 -19.65 9.90
CA LYS A 235 1.93 -19.42 11.06
C LYS A 235 1.52 -17.94 11.17
N GLY A 236 0.21 -17.72 11.23
CA GLY A 236 -0.40 -16.40 11.42
C GLY A 236 -0.57 -15.58 10.14
N ILE A 237 -0.29 -16.17 8.96
CA ILE A 237 -0.46 -15.50 7.66
C ILE A 237 -1.66 -16.11 6.93
N GLY A 238 -2.79 -15.41 6.96
CA GLY A 238 -3.96 -15.73 6.13
C GLY A 238 -3.95 -14.99 4.79
N PRO A 239 -4.91 -15.29 3.87
CA PRO A 239 -4.95 -14.71 2.52
C PRO A 239 -4.89 -13.18 2.47
N GLU A 240 -5.60 -12.48 3.36
CA GLU A 240 -5.57 -11.02 3.41
C GLU A 240 -4.17 -10.48 3.75
N VAL A 241 -3.55 -11.07 4.77
CA VAL A 241 -2.23 -10.67 5.29
C VAL A 241 -1.17 -10.96 4.24
N ALA A 242 -1.17 -12.17 3.66
CA ALA A 242 -0.29 -12.53 2.55
C ALA A 242 -0.47 -11.57 1.37
N GLY A 243 -1.71 -11.28 0.98
CA GLY A 243 -1.97 -10.37 -0.13
C GLY A 243 -1.50 -8.94 0.13
N GLN A 244 -1.55 -8.45 1.37
CA GLN A 244 -0.92 -7.17 1.71
C GLN A 244 0.60 -7.20 1.54
N LEU A 245 1.25 -8.26 2.01
CA LEU A 245 2.70 -8.39 1.95
C LEU A 245 3.18 -8.52 0.50
N LEU A 246 2.48 -9.30 -0.33
CA LEU A 246 2.73 -9.39 -1.78
C LEU A 246 2.59 -8.04 -2.46
N VAL A 247 1.50 -7.30 -2.23
CA VAL A 247 1.32 -5.93 -2.77
C VAL A 247 2.42 -4.98 -2.28
N THR A 248 2.90 -5.17 -1.06
CA THR A 248 4.00 -4.36 -0.50
C THR A 248 5.31 -4.66 -1.22
N ALA A 249 5.59 -5.93 -1.52
CA ALA A 249 6.76 -6.36 -2.29
C ALA A 249 6.68 -5.85 -3.73
N GLY A 250 5.56 -6.06 -4.41
CA GLY A 250 5.38 -5.85 -5.86
C GLY A 250 5.58 -7.16 -6.64
N ASP A 251 5.29 -7.13 -7.95
CA ASP A 251 5.53 -8.27 -8.85
C ASP A 251 7.03 -8.60 -9.02
N ASN A 252 7.92 -7.64 -8.72
CA ASN A 252 9.38 -7.74 -8.75
C ASN A 252 10.00 -7.66 -7.34
N PRO A 253 9.88 -8.73 -6.51
CA PRO A 253 10.36 -8.71 -5.13
C PRO A 253 11.89 -8.59 -5.00
N ASP A 254 12.65 -8.93 -6.05
CA ASP A 254 14.10 -8.78 -6.17
C ASP A 254 14.58 -7.33 -6.02
N ARG A 255 13.71 -6.34 -6.24
CA ARG A 255 14.01 -4.92 -5.96
C ARG A 255 14.31 -4.66 -4.48
N LEU A 256 13.84 -5.53 -3.59
CA LEU A 256 14.09 -5.45 -2.16
C LEU A 256 15.51 -5.93 -1.87
N ARG A 257 16.45 -5.00 -1.74
CA ARG A 257 17.90 -5.31 -1.64
C ARG A 257 18.32 -6.03 -0.35
N SER A 258 17.49 -5.99 0.69
CA SER A 258 17.78 -6.67 1.96
C SER A 258 16.54 -6.77 2.83
N GLU A 259 16.63 -7.68 3.80
CA GLU A 259 15.67 -7.81 4.88
C GLU A 259 15.49 -6.52 5.69
N ALA A 260 16.58 -5.78 5.91
CA ALA A 260 16.53 -4.48 6.58
C ALA A 260 15.77 -3.43 5.74
N ALA A 261 15.94 -3.44 4.41
CA ALA A 261 15.19 -2.58 3.51
C ALA A 261 13.69 -2.90 3.53
N PHE A 262 13.32 -4.18 3.57
CA PHE A 262 11.92 -4.58 3.71
C PHE A 262 11.34 -4.19 5.08
N ALA A 263 12.09 -4.33 6.17
CA ALA A 263 11.66 -3.87 7.49
C ALA A 263 11.46 -2.34 7.53
N MET A 264 12.32 -1.58 6.85
CA MET A 264 12.16 -0.12 6.67
C MET A 264 10.89 0.20 5.88
N LEU A 265 10.65 -0.48 4.75
CA LEU A 265 9.45 -0.35 3.93
C LEU A 265 8.18 -0.63 4.74
N CYS A 266 8.18 -1.68 5.56
CA CYS A 266 7.05 -2.04 6.43
C CYS A 266 6.93 -1.17 7.70
N GLY A 267 7.82 -0.20 7.90
CA GLY A 267 7.86 0.61 9.13
C GLY A 267 8.10 -0.21 10.41
N ALA A 268 8.76 -1.37 10.29
CA ALA A 268 9.10 -2.27 11.39
C ALA A 268 10.57 -2.13 11.83
N ALA A 269 11.40 -1.45 11.05
CA ALA A 269 12.77 -1.14 11.41
C ALA A 269 12.85 -0.08 12.52
N PRO A 270 13.66 -0.29 13.57
CA PRO A 270 13.93 0.74 14.57
C PRO A 270 14.78 1.85 13.95
N LEU A 271 14.41 3.11 14.17
CA LEU A 271 15.21 4.25 13.71
C LEU A 271 16.08 4.77 14.86
N PRO A 272 17.38 4.99 14.66
CA PRO A 272 18.22 5.66 15.64
C PRO A 272 17.62 7.02 16.02
N ALA A 273 17.50 7.27 17.32
CA ALA A 273 17.05 8.52 17.91
C ALA A 273 17.94 8.86 19.12
N SER A 274 19.23 8.58 18.95
CA SER A 274 20.28 8.76 19.95
C SER A 274 20.93 10.12 19.76
N SER A 275 21.18 10.83 20.86
CA SER A 275 22.10 11.97 20.90
C SER A 275 23.07 11.78 22.07
N GLY A 276 24.37 11.85 21.81
CA GLY A 276 25.41 11.64 22.82
C GLY A 276 25.36 10.25 23.47
N ARG A 277 25.37 10.19 24.80
CA ARG A 277 25.47 8.96 25.63
C ARG A 277 24.19 8.09 25.71
N THR A 278 23.14 8.40 24.96
CA THR A 278 21.86 7.66 25.06
C THR A 278 21.60 6.83 23.80
N HIS A 279 21.50 5.50 23.95
CA HIS A 279 21.09 4.62 22.86
C HIS A 279 19.57 4.45 22.86
N ARG A 280 18.87 5.27 22.07
CA ARG A 280 17.41 5.21 21.93
C ARG A 280 17.02 4.97 20.48
N HIS A 281 15.96 4.19 20.30
CA HIS A 281 15.35 3.94 19.01
C HIS A 281 13.91 4.46 19.00
N ARG A 282 13.51 5.12 17.92
CA ARG A 282 12.13 5.59 17.72
C ARG A 282 11.40 4.75 16.68
N LEU A 283 10.07 4.86 16.72
CA LEU A 283 9.18 4.25 15.74
C LEU A 283 9.39 4.86 14.34
N ASN A 284 9.51 4.01 13.33
CA ASN A 284 9.41 4.44 11.95
C ASN A 284 7.94 4.76 11.59
N ARG A 285 7.66 6.04 11.29
CA ARG A 285 6.32 6.50 10.88
C ARG A 285 6.13 6.61 9.36
N GLY A 286 7.19 6.43 8.57
CA GLY A 286 7.20 6.67 7.12
C GLY A 286 6.95 5.45 6.23
N GLY A 287 6.94 4.23 6.77
CA GLY A 287 6.70 3.01 5.98
C GLY A 287 5.22 2.73 5.66
N ASP A 288 4.98 1.69 4.86
CA ASP A 288 3.66 1.17 4.52
C ASP A 288 2.91 0.74 5.79
N ARG A 289 1.88 1.51 6.15
CA ARG A 289 1.08 1.27 7.35
C ARG A 289 0.21 0.02 7.26
N GLN A 290 -0.17 -0.39 6.05
CA GLN A 290 -0.93 -1.60 5.85
C GLN A 290 -0.04 -2.83 6.03
N ALA A 291 1.17 -2.81 5.46
CA ALA A 291 2.17 -3.85 5.72
C ALA A 291 2.51 -3.93 7.21
N ASN A 292 2.68 -2.78 7.86
CA ASN A 292 2.92 -2.70 9.30
C ASN A 292 1.77 -3.32 10.14
N SER A 293 0.54 -3.15 9.69
CA SER A 293 -0.66 -3.73 10.29
C SER A 293 -0.76 -5.24 10.03
N ALA A 294 -0.38 -5.70 8.83
CA ALA A 294 -0.26 -7.11 8.49
C ALA A 294 0.74 -7.83 9.41
N LEU A 295 1.96 -7.28 9.57
CA LEU A 295 2.96 -7.79 10.52
C LEU A 295 2.41 -7.85 11.96
N TRP A 296 1.63 -6.85 12.38
CA TRP A 296 1.01 -6.86 13.69
C TRP A 296 -0.02 -7.99 13.85
N ARG A 297 -0.86 -8.26 12.85
CA ARG A 297 -1.84 -9.37 12.88
C ARG A 297 -1.14 -10.72 13.01
N ILE A 298 -0.03 -10.92 12.29
CA ILE A 298 0.79 -12.13 12.41
C ILE A 298 1.29 -12.29 13.85
N VAL A 299 1.87 -11.23 14.40
CA VAL A 299 2.41 -11.25 15.78
C VAL A 299 1.32 -11.57 16.80
N ILE A 300 0.15 -10.93 16.74
CA ILE A 300 -0.93 -11.20 17.70
C ILE A 300 -1.42 -12.65 17.59
N THR A 301 -1.53 -13.16 16.36
CA THR A 301 -1.92 -14.56 16.13
C THR A 301 -0.88 -15.53 16.70
N ARG A 302 0.41 -15.29 16.45
CA ARG A 302 1.50 -16.10 16.99
C ARG A 302 1.55 -16.03 18.52
N MET A 303 1.40 -14.85 19.12
CA MET A 303 1.34 -14.71 20.58
C MET A 303 0.22 -15.54 21.22
N ALA A 304 -0.89 -15.76 20.52
CA ALA A 304 -2.00 -16.58 21.01
C ALA A 304 -1.80 -18.09 20.74
N THR A 305 -1.14 -18.46 19.64
CA THR A 305 -1.22 -19.84 19.09
C THR A 305 0.12 -20.51 18.81
N ASP A 306 1.24 -19.82 18.99
CA ASP A 306 2.60 -20.30 18.69
C ASP A 306 3.44 -20.42 19.98
N PRO A 307 3.85 -21.65 20.39
CA PRO A 307 4.59 -21.88 21.62
C PRO A 307 5.91 -21.08 21.71
N ASP A 308 6.68 -21.02 20.62
CA ASP A 308 7.97 -20.33 20.59
C ASP A 308 7.81 -18.82 20.77
N THR A 309 6.83 -18.23 20.09
CA THR A 309 6.48 -16.82 20.30
C THR A 309 6.02 -16.56 21.74
N ARG A 310 5.27 -17.47 22.36
CA ARG A 310 4.85 -17.33 23.77
C ARG A 310 6.06 -17.39 24.73
N ALA A 311 6.98 -18.33 24.52
CA ALA A 311 8.21 -18.42 25.30
C ALA A 311 9.08 -17.16 25.13
N TYR A 312 9.17 -16.62 23.92
CA TYR A 312 9.84 -15.35 23.66
C TYR A 312 9.19 -14.19 24.43
N VAL A 313 7.87 -14.08 24.40
CA VAL A 313 7.12 -13.03 25.11
C VAL A 313 7.35 -13.13 26.61
N GLU A 314 7.28 -14.32 27.18
CA GLU A 314 7.54 -14.55 28.61
C GLU A 314 8.95 -14.13 29.00
N ARG A 315 9.97 -14.59 28.25
CA ARG A 315 11.36 -14.22 28.50
C ARG A 315 11.58 -12.71 28.46
N ARG A 316 11.09 -12.03 27.41
CA ARG A 316 11.27 -10.57 27.29
C ARG A 316 10.48 -9.77 28.33
N THR A 317 9.38 -10.33 28.83
CA THR A 317 8.63 -9.75 29.95
C THR A 317 9.47 -9.82 31.24
N LYS A 318 10.16 -10.95 31.48
CA LYS A 318 11.12 -11.10 32.59
C LYS A 318 12.32 -10.15 32.46
N ASP A 319 12.76 -9.85 31.23
CA ASP A 319 13.78 -8.83 30.94
C ASP A 319 13.30 -7.37 31.19
N GLY A 320 12.05 -7.16 31.62
CA GLY A 320 11.48 -5.85 31.92
C GLY A 320 10.91 -5.08 30.73
N LEU A 321 10.78 -5.70 29.54
CA LEU A 321 10.19 -5.04 28.39
C LEU A 321 8.66 -4.97 28.51
N SER A 322 8.10 -3.83 28.11
CA SER A 322 6.64 -3.70 27.96
C SER A 322 6.12 -4.53 26.79
N LYS A 323 4.84 -4.94 26.85
CA LYS A 323 4.15 -5.65 25.75
C LYS A 323 4.31 -4.94 24.40
N LYS A 324 4.31 -3.60 24.39
CA LYS A 324 4.49 -2.80 23.15
C LYS A 324 5.90 -2.94 22.58
N GLU A 325 6.93 -3.03 23.41
CA GLU A 325 8.31 -3.25 22.97
C GLU A 325 8.51 -4.66 22.45
N ILE A 326 7.96 -5.67 23.14
CA ILE A 326 8.00 -7.06 22.71
C ILE A 326 7.34 -7.22 21.32
N ILE A 327 6.15 -6.63 21.12
CA ILE A 327 5.48 -6.64 19.81
C ILE A 327 6.35 -6.00 18.72
N ARG A 328 7.11 -4.94 19.02
CA ARG A 328 8.01 -4.32 18.03
C ARG A 328 9.16 -5.25 17.65
N CYS A 329 9.79 -5.91 18.64
CA CYS A 329 10.80 -6.93 18.37
C CYS A 329 10.24 -8.05 17.49
N LEU A 330 9.08 -8.59 17.86
CA LEU A 330 8.41 -9.64 17.09
C LEU A 330 8.08 -9.20 15.66
N LYS A 331 7.59 -7.98 15.46
CA LYS A 331 7.34 -7.45 14.10
C LYS A 331 8.62 -7.36 13.27
N ARG A 332 9.75 -7.05 13.89
CA ARG A 332 11.05 -7.02 13.21
C ARG A 332 11.50 -8.41 12.79
N TYR A 333 11.29 -9.43 13.63
CA TYR A 333 11.55 -10.83 13.30
C TYR A 333 10.59 -11.34 12.21
N VAL A 334 9.29 -11.09 12.33
CA VAL A 334 8.32 -11.49 11.30
C VAL A 334 8.65 -10.81 9.95
N ALA A 335 9.10 -9.55 9.95
CA ALA A 335 9.54 -8.90 8.71
C ALA A 335 10.73 -9.62 8.05
N ARG A 336 11.63 -10.23 8.84
CA ARG A 336 12.72 -11.07 8.35
C ARG A 336 12.20 -12.32 7.68
N ASP A 337 11.38 -13.07 8.38
CA ASP A 337 10.80 -14.33 7.89
C ASP A 337 10.05 -14.08 6.58
N VAL A 338 9.21 -13.03 6.56
CA VAL A 338 8.43 -12.66 5.38
C VAL A 338 9.32 -12.24 4.22
N TYR A 339 10.41 -11.50 4.44
CA TYR A 339 11.35 -11.15 3.37
C TYR A 339 11.93 -12.41 2.69
N VAL A 340 12.30 -13.42 3.49
CA VAL A 340 12.80 -14.70 2.98
C VAL A 340 11.72 -15.39 2.14
N LEU A 341 10.48 -15.45 2.63
CA LEU A 341 9.36 -16.05 1.90
C LEU A 341 9.00 -15.32 0.60
N LEU A 342 9.28 -14.01 0.52
CA LEU A 342 8.98 -13.18 -0.65
C LEU A 342 10.07 -13.22 -1.73
N THR A 343 11.33 -13.47 -1.37
CA THR A 343 12.48 -13.28 -2.27
C THR A 343 13.19 -14.57 -2.67
N GLN A 344 12.96 -15.69 -1.97
CA GLN A 344 13.59 -16.98 -2.30
C GLN A 344 12.63 -17.91 -3.01
N SER A 345 12.87 -18.16 -4.30
CA SER A 345 12.22 -19.20 -5.11
C SER A 345 12.82 -20.58 -4.81
N ASP A 346 12.05 -21.66 -5.00
CA ASP A 346 12.41 -23.05 -4.63
C ASP A 346 13.43 -23.74 -5.56
N ASP A 347 14.17 -23.02 -6.41
CA ASP A 347 15.21 -23.62 -7.26
C ASP A 347 16.41 -24.20 -6.49
N LEU A 348 16.47 -23.98 -5.17
CA LEU A 348 17.53 -24.51 -4.29
C LEU A 348 17.18 -25.86 -3.64
N LYS A 349 16.04 -26.50 -3.98
CA LYS A 349 15.69 -27.83 -3.45
C LYS A 349 15.80 -28.99 -4.46
N LEU A 350 16.28 -28.73 -5.68
CA LEU A 350 16.56 -29.77 -6.69
C LEU A 350 18.06 -30.01 -6.93
N ALA A 351 18.94 -29.46 -6.08
CA ALA A 351 20.40 -29.64 -6.17
C ALA A 351 21.01 -30.02 -4.81
N ALA A 352 20.51 -31.08 -4.19
CA ALA A 352 21.17 -31.76 -3.08
C ALA A 352 20.99 -33.27 -3.19
#